data_AF-A0A5C6RHN6-F1
#
_entry.id   AF-A0A5C6RHN6-F1
#
_cell.length_a   1.000
_cell.length_b   1.000
_cell.length_c   1.000
_cell.angle_alpha   90.00
_cell.angle_beta   90.00
_cell.angle_gamma   90.00
#
_symmetry.space_group_name_H-M   'P 1'
#
loop_
_entity.id
_entity.type
_entity.pdbx_description
1 polymer ?
#
loop_
_entity_poly.entity_id
_entity_poly.type
_entity_poly.pdbx_seq_one_letter_code
_entity_poly.pdbx_strand_id
1 'polypeptide(L)'
;MKYHWIVVALMMLARPRGISGQARKFLLPDELPEVSGLYIAAPDAMYWLNDSGAAAELWQTNAEGALQARLPVAGAQNRDWEDLTAAPDGRIFVGDFGNNRNQRKDLCIYILSPGGGLDSIRFSYPDQTAFPPPAGEWQFDMEGFFFYQDSLHLFAKDKSPGSYLTKHYTLPAAPGTYQARLRGGRELPKRVVTAAAISADGQTVVLLAYRFKLLLGFFPLTPADIFVLRGFEGTDFLNGSLQRVRGARCYRPTQYEAIDFIAPGKVYIASERTPFFRQQARLRRLPLIKPEP
;
A
#
# COMPACT_ATOMS: atom_id res chain seq x y z
N MET A 1 -1.01 -26.65 -39.17
CA MET A 1 -1.43 -26.90 -37.77
C MET A 1 -1.24 -25.62 -36.97
N LYS A 2 -2.33 -24.93 -36.61
CA LYS A 2 -2.31 -23.71 -35.78
C LYS A 2 -3.28 -23.92 -34.63
N TYR A 3 -2.77 -24.04 -33.41
CA TYR A 3 -3.58 -24.16 -32.21
C TYR A 3 -4.18 -22.80 -31.87
N HIS A 4 -5.50 -22.67 -31.98
CA HIS A 4 -6.26 -21.55 -31.41
C HIS A 4 -6.53 -21.87 -29.94
N TRP A 5 -6.02 -21.05 -29.03
CA TRP A 5 -6.43 -21.07 -27.63
C TRP A 5 -7.62 -20.11 -27.48
N ILE A 6 -8.83 -20.67 -27.37
CA ILE A 6 -10.02 -19.93 -26.94
C ILE A 6 -10.00 -19.94 -25.40
N VAL A 7 -9.76 -18.79 -24.79
CA VAL A 7 -10.03 -18.60 -23.35
C VAL A 7 -11.50 -18.26 -23.22
N VAL A 8 -12.28 -19.22 -22.72
CA VAL A 8 -13.69 -19.01 -22.36
C VAL A 8 -13.73 -18.22 -21.05
N ALA A 9 -14.20 -16.97 -21.11
CA ALA A 9 -14.53 -16.19 -19.93
C ALA A 9 -15.81 -16.75 -19.29
N LEU A 10 -15.65 -17.52 -18.21
CA LEU A 10 -16.78 -18.05 -17.45
C LEU A 10 -17.27 -16.96 -16.48
N MET A 11 -18.27 -16.16 -16.89
CA MET A 11 -19.03 -15.33 -15.96
C MET A 11 -19.93 -16.24 -15.12
N MET A 12 -19.45 -16.64 -13.95
CA MET A 12 -20.29 -17.23 -12.90
C MET A 12 -21.15 -16.12 -12.30
N LEU A 13 -22.46 -16.14 -12.59
CA LEU A 13 -23.47 -15.38 -11.87
C LEU A 13 -23.53 -15.90 -10.42
N ALA A 14 -22.74 -15.29 -9.53
CA ALA A 14 -22.84 -15.54 -8.10
C ALA A 14 -24.19 -15.02 -7.59
N ARG A 15 -25.04 -15.94 -7.11
CA ARG A 15 -26.22 -15.58 -6.31
C ARG A 15 -25.78 -14.79 -5.08
N PRO A 16 -26.51 -13.75 -4.64
CA PRO A 16 -26.16 -13.03 -3.43
C PRO A 16 -26.34 -13.95 -2.23
N ARG A 17 -25.24 -14.49 -1.70
CA ARG A 17 -25.21 -14.91 -0.29
C ARG A 17 -25.37 -13.63 0.52
N GLY A 18 -26.35 -13.60 1.41
CA GLY A 18 -26.55 -12.48 2.33
C GLY A 18 -25.23 -12.16 3.04
N ILE A 19 -24.71 -10.95 2.83
CA ILE A 19 -23.43 -10.51 3.40
C ILE A 19 -23.65 -10.23 4.89
N SER A 20 -23.55 -11.29 5.68
CA SER A 20 -23.48 -11.25 7.13
C SER A 20 -22.03 -11.27 7.58
N GLY A 21 -21.42 -10.07 7.60
CA GLY A 21 -20.26 -9.75 8.45
C GLY A 21 -18.87 -9.93 7.83
N GLN A 22 -18.25 -8.82 7.39
CA GLN A 22 -16.80 -8.76 7.15
C GLN A 22 -16.04 -9.22 8.42
N ALA A 23 -15.13 -10.17 8.27
CA ALA A 23 -14.34 -10.69 9.38
C ALA A 23 -13.58 -9.56 10.07
N ARG A 24 -13.73 -9.40 11.40
CA ARG A 24 -13.02 -8.33 12.13
C ARG A 24 -11.51 -8.51 12.09
N LYS A 25 -11.04 -9.75 11.91
CA LYS A 25 -9.64 -10.16 11.86
C LYS A 25 -9.56 -11.55 11.22
N PHE A 26 -8.52 -11.79 10.42
CA PHE A 26 -8.17 -13.11 9.90
C PHE A 26 -6.65 -13.26 9.80
N LEU A 27 -6.17 -14.51 9.73
CA LEU A 27 -4.75 -14.80 9.47
C LEU A 27 -4.50 -14.80 7.98
N LEU A 28 -3.32 -14.35 7.57
CA LEU A 28 -2.87 -14.47 6.19
C LEU A 28 -2.13 -15.81 5.98
N PRO A 29 -2.05 -16.31 4.73
CA PRO A 29 -1.23 -17.46 4.36
C PRO A 29 0.19 -17.40 4.94
N ASP A 30 0.75 -18.56 5.29
CA ASP A 30 2.05 -18.62 5.95
C ASP A 30 3.22 -18.15 5.07
N GLU A 31 2.98 -18.13 3.77
CA GLU A 31 3.86 -17.65 2.70
C GLU A 31 3.88 -16.12 2.57
N LEU A 32 3.07 -15.40 3.35
CA LEU A 32 3.10 -13.93 3.48
C LEU A 32 3.71 -13.46 4.81
N PRO A 33 4.94 -13.87 5.20
CA PRO A 33 5.51 -13.47 6.49
C PRO A 33 5.83 -11.97 6.57
N GLU A 34 6.07 -11.31 5.44
CA GLU A 34 6.52 -9.91 5.33
C GLU A 34 5.51 -9.11 4.49
N VAL A 35 4.22 -9.28 4.78
CA VAL A 35 3.15 -8.62 4.03
C VAL A 35 3.29 -7.09 4.06
N SER A 36 3.52 -6.48 2.89
CA SER A 36 3.70 -5.03 2.77
C SER A 36 2.53 -4.35 2.05
N GLY A 37 2.00 -4.94 0.98
CA GLY A 37 0.90 -4.35 0.19
C GLY A 37 -0.45 -5.08 0.28
N LEU A 38 -1.54 -4.35 0.08
CA LEU A 38 -2.91 -4.87 -0.07
C LEU A 38 -3.69 -4.12 -1.16
N TYR A 39 -4.30 -4.88 -2.08
CA TYR A 39 -5.36 -4.40 -2.97
C TYR A 39 -6.61 -5.27 -2.85
N ILE A 40 -7.76 -4.66 -2.58
CA ILE A 40 -9.07 -5.34 -2.46
C ILE A 40 -9.86 -5.13 -3.76
N ALA A 41 -9.84 -6.12 -4.65
CA ALA A 41 -10.65 -6.09 -5.87
C ALA A 41 -12.14 -6.38 -5.59
N ALA A 42 -12.40 -7.27 -4.63
CA ALA A 42 -13.73 -7.60 -4.14
C ALA A 42 -13.63 -8.14 -2.71
N PRO A 43 -14.74 -8.24 -1.95
CA PRO A 43 -14.69 -8.79 -0.59
C PRO A 43 -14.04 -10.16 -0.46
N ASP A 44 -14.19 -11.03 -1.47
CA ASP A 44 -13.57 -12.35 -1.54
C ASP A 44 -12.40 -12.44 -2.53
N ALA A 45 -11.84 -11.30 -2.93
CA ALA A 45 -10.67 -11.22 -3.79
C ALA A 45 -9.74 -10.10 -3.32
N MET A 46 -8.86 -10.45 -2.38
CA MET A 46 -7.82 -9.57 -1.84
C MET A 46 -6.46 -10.03 -2.34
N TYR A 47 -5.69 -9.11 -2.91
CA TYR A 47 -4.35 -9.33 -3.44
C TYR A 47 -3.32 -8.77 -2.46
N TRP A 48 -2.27 -9.56 -2.23
CA TRP A 48 -1.21 -9.27 -1.29
C TRP A 48 0.15 -9.47 -1.95
N LEU A 49 1.17 -8.83 -1.40
CA LEU A 49 2.57 -9.08 -1.70
C LEU A 49 3.39 -9.14 -0.42
N ASN A 50 4.56 -9.79 -0.50
CA ASN A 50 5.62 -9.63 0.50
C ASN A 50 6.57 -8.52 0.09
N ASP A 51 7.26 -7.98 1.07
CA ASP A 51 8.41 -7.09 0.93
C ASP A 51 9.61 -7.77 0.23
N SER A 52 10.73 -7.05 0.19
CA SER A 52 12.07 -7.38 -0.27
C SER A 52 12.48 -8.86 -0.25
N GLY A 53 13.07 -9.33 -1.35
CA GLY A 53 13.81 -10.60 -1.40
C GLY A 53 12.94 -11.85 -1.49
N ALA A 54 11.62 -11.71 -1.47
CA ALA A 54 10.68 -12.78 -1.77
C ALA A 54 10.59 -13.07 -3.28
N ALA A 55 9.83 -14.11 -3.64
CA ALA A 55 9.46 -14.34 -5.04
C ALA A 55 8.58 -13.18 -5.54
N ALA A 56 8.75 -12.79 -6.81
CA ALA A 56 7.92 -11.79 -7.47
C ALA A 56 6.53 -12.38 -7.79
N GLU A 57 5.65 -12.42 -6.79
CA GLU A 57 4.34 -13.06 -6.88
C GLU A 57 3.28 -12.26 -6.11
N LEU A 58 2.07 -12.23 -6.64
CA LEU A 58 0.88 -11.76 -5.92
C LEU A 58 0.11 -12.95 -5.35
N TRP A 59 -0.44 -12.76 -4.17
CA TRP A 59 -1.21 -13.78 -3.45
C TRP A 59 -2.66 -13.34 -3.34
N GLN A 60 -3.59 -14.17 -3.78
CA GLN A 60 -5.01 -13.87 -3.68
C GLN A 60 -5.65 -14.64 -2.53
N THR A 61 -6.37 -13.97 -1.64
CA THR A 61 -7.18 -14.60 -0.59
C THR A 61 -8.65 -14.19 -0.68
N ASN A 62 -9.52 -14.97 -0.04
CA ASN A 62 -10.90 -14.58 0.24
C ASN A 62 -11.01 -13.74 1.54
N ALA A 63 -12.24 -13.43 1.97
CA ALA A 63 -12.50 -12.63 3.18
C ALA A 63 -12.08 -13.28 4.51
N GLU A 64 -11.79 -14.58 4.50
CA GLU A 64 -11.31 -15.34 5.67
C GLU A 64 -9.79 -15.52 5.67
N GLY A 65 -9.08 -14.98 4.67
CA GLY A 65 -7.64 -15.18 4.50
C GLY A 65 -7.26 -16.52 3.89
N ALA A 66 -8.22 -17.28 3.37
CA ALA A 66 -7.94 -18.54 2.68
C ALA A 66 -7.35 -18.26 1.29
N LEU A 67 -6.18 -18.85 1.02
CA LEU A 67 -5.49 -18.76 -0.26
C LEU A 67 -6.37 -19.28 -1.40
N GLN A 68 -6.58 -18.44 -2.41
CA GLN A 68 -7.34 -18.75 -3.63
C GLN A 68 -6.42 -18.96 -4.82
N ALA A 69 -5.39 -18.12 -4.96
CA ALA A 69 -4.46 -18.19 -6.08
C ALA A 69 -3.08 -17.61 -5.72
N ARG A 70 -2.07 -18.05 -6.47
CA ARG A 70 -0.73 -17.46 -6.53
C ARG A 70 -0.51 -17.01 -7.96
N LEU A 71 -0.02 -15.79 -8.13
CA LEU A 71 0.12 -15.14 -9.43
C LEU A 71 1.57 -14.69 -9.59
N PRO A 72 2.43 -15.54 -10.18
CA PRO A 72 3.79 -15.17 -10.50
C PRO A 72 3.82 -13.99 -11.47
N VAL A 73 4.65 -13.00 -11.18
CA VAL A 73 4.87 -11.84 -12.03
C VAL A 73 6.09 -12.09 -12.90
N ALA A 74 5.88 -12.88 -13.95
CA ALA A 74 6.96 -13.31 -14.84
C ALA A 74 7.69 -12.10 -15.47
N GLY A 75 9.01 -12.01 -15.24
CA GLY A 75 9.85 -10.92 -15.73
C GLY A 75 10.07 -9.77 -14.74
N ALA A 76 9.34 -9.74 -13.63
CA ALA A 76 9.61 -8.83 -12.53
C ALA A 76 10.61 -9.43 -11.53
N GLN A 77 11.28 -8.56 -10.80
CA GLN A 77 12.09 -8.90 -9.63
C GLN A 77 11.51 -8.18 -8.43
N ASN A 78 11.48 -8.85 -7.28
CA ASN A 78 11.16 -8.22 -6.01
C ASN A 78 12.44 -7.74 -5.34
N ARG A 79 12.86 -6.51 -5.70
CA ARG A 79 14.03 -5.89 -5.09
C ARG A 79 13.69 -5.21 -3.76
N ASP A 80 12.61 -4.44 -3.71
CA ASP A 80 12.05 -3.81 -2.50
C ASP A 80 10.56 -3.44 -2.78
N TRP A 81 9.68 -4.46 -2.77
CA TRP A 81 8.25 -4.30 -3.06
C TRP A 81 7.47 -3.80 -1.84
N GLU A 82 6.93 -2.60 -1.91
CA GLU A 82 6.33 -1.96 -0.74
C GLU A 82 4.80 -2.00 -0.76
N ASP A 83 4.17 -1.81 -1.93
CA ASP A 83 2.71 -1.67 -1.99
C ASP A 83 2.15 -2.05 -3.38
N LEU A 84 0.82 -2.16 -3.49
CA LEU A 84 0.13 -2.37 -4.75
C LEU A 84 -1.25 -1.71 -4.81
N THR A 85 -1.68 -1.36 -6.01
CA THR A 85 -2.98 -0.73 -6.28
C THR A 85 -3.48 -1.14 -7.66
N ALA A 86 -4.70 -0.75 -8.04
CA ALA A 86 -5.23 -1.07 -9.36
C ALA A 86 -6.00 0.10 -9.98
N ALA A 87 -6.00 0.15 -11.31
CA ALA A 87 -6.86 1.02 -12.07
C ALA A 87 -8.23 0.34 -12.36
N PRO A 88 -9.29 1.14 -12.62
CA PRO A 88 -10.61 0.61 -13.00
C PRO A 88 -10.61 -0.26 -14.27
N ASP A 89 -9.59 -0.11 -15.13
CA ASP A 89 -9.40 -0.93 -16.34
C ASP A 89 -8.79 -2.33 -16.04
N GLY A 90 -8.54 -2.63 -14.76
CA GLY A 90 -8.02 -3.91 -14.29
C GLY A 90 -6.50 -4.01 -14.28
N ARG A 91 -5.76 -2.95 -14.66
CA ARG A 91 -4.31 -2.95 -14.49
C ARG A 91 -3.95 -2.91 -13.01
N ILE A 92 -3.07 -3.81 -12.59
CA ILE A 92 -2.50 -3.81 -11.24
C ILE A 92 -1.11 -3.17 -11.30
N PHE A 93 -0.83 -2.25 -10.38
CA PHE A 93 0.45 -1.60 -10.23
C PHE A 93 1.13 -2.15 -8.98
N VAL A 94 2.39 -2.57 -9.10
CA VAL A 94 3.19 -3.11 -8.01
C VAL A 94 4.42 -2.25 -7.82
N GLY A 95 4.59 -1.65 -6.65
CA GLY A 95 5.65 -0.70 -6.35
C GLY A 95 6.95 -1.38 -5.92
N ASP A 96 7.96 -1.39 -6.78
CA ASP A 96 9.34 -1.79 -6.44
C ASP A 96 10.19 -0.53 -6.26
N PHE A 97 9.94 0.15 -5.15
CA PHE A 97 10.46 1.48 -4.90
C PHE A 97 10.93 1.72 -3.45
N GLY A 98 10.89 0.68 -2.61
CA GLY A 98 11.52 0.75 -1.29
C GLY A 98 12.98 1.14 -1.44
N ASN A 99 13.45 2.01 -0.56
CA ASN A 99 14.77 2.63 -0.66
C ASN A 99 15.29 3.00 0.72
N ASN A 100 15.27 2.03 1.62
CA ASN A 100 15.61 2.16 3.03
C ASN A 100 16.99 2.79 3.31
N ARG A 101 17.93 2.67 2.37
CA ARG A 101 19.29 3.24 2.43
C ARG A 101 19.48 4.47 1.54
N ASN A 102 18.42 4.96 0.89
CA ASN A 102 18.39 6.14 0.03
C ASN A 102 19.46 6.10 -1.09
N GLN A 103 19.82 4.90 -1.56
CA GLN A 103 20.93 4.67 -2.50
C GLN A 103 20.46 4.09 -3.85
N ARG A 104 19.19 3.69 -3.97
CA ARG A 104 18.65 3.11 -5.21
C ARG A 104 18.45 4.16 -6.30
N LYS A 105 18.74 3.74 -7.53
CA LYS A 105 18.60 4.52 -8.77
C LYS A 105 17.67 3.85 -9.79
N ASP A 106 17.10 2.72 -9.42
CA ASP A 106 16.36 1.81 -10.28
C ASP A 106 14.95 1.58 -9.73
N LEU A 107 14.34 2.63 -9.16
CA LEU A 107 12.97 2.57 -8.66
C LEU A 107 12.02 2.33 -9.83
N CYS A 108 11.07 1.42 -9.64
CA CYS A 108 10.08 1.17 -10.65
C CYS A 108 8.73 0.75 -10.09
N ILE A 109 7.72 0.78 -10.94
CA ILE A 109 6.39 0.27 -10.66
C ILE A 109 6.05 -0.66 -11.82
N TYR A 110 5.85 -1.93 -11.54
CA TYR A 110 5.39 -2.89 -12.54
C TYR A 110 3.92 -2.66 -12.85
N ILE A 111 3.55 -2.79 -14.12
CA ILE A 111 2.16 -2.71 -14.59
C ILE A 111 1.77 -4.08 -15.12
N LEU A 112 0.80 -4.72 -14.45
CA LEU A 112 0.22 -5.99 -14.85
C LEU A 112 -1.07 -5.73 -15.59
N SER A 113 -1.08 -6.07 -16.87
CA SER A 113 -2.30 -5.98 -17.69
C SER A 113 -3.21 -7.18 -17.43
N PRO A 114 -4.55 -7.03 -17.49
CA PRO A 114 -5.49 -8.14 -17.35
C PRO A 114 -5.24 -9.33 -18.30
N GLY A 115 -4.60 -9.09 -19.44
CA GLY A 115 -4.20 -10.10 -20.42
C GLY A 115 -2.85 -10.79 -20.15
N GLY A 116 -2.19 -10.52 -19.02
CA GLY A 116 -0.91 -11.12 -18.64
C GLY A 116 0.33 -10.39 -19.17
N GLY A 117 0.18 -9.19 -19.73
CA GLY A 117 1.32 -8.34 -20.13
C GLY A 117 1.99 -7.68 -18.93
N LEU A 118 3.32 -7.58 -18.97
CA LEU A 118 4.13 -6.87 -17.99
C LEU A 118 4.80 -5.66 -18.64
N ASP A 119 4.55 -4.48 -18.09
CA ASP A 119 5.24 -3.24 -18.40
C ASP A 119 5.80 -2.62 -17.11
N SER A 120 6.51 -1.48 -17.23
CA SER A 120 6.99 -0.77 -16.05
C SER A 120 7.04 0.75 -16.23
N ILE A 121 6.91 1.43 -15.09
CA ILE A 121 7.20 2.85 -14.92
C ILE A 121 8.52 2.91 -14.17
N ARG A 122 9.58 3.38 -14.81
CA ARG A 122 10.86 3.68 -14.13
C ARG A 122 10.84 5.14 -13.72
N PHE A 123 11.34 5.43 -12.52
CA PHE A 123 11.35 6.81 -12.08
C PHE A 123 12.52 7.17 -11.17
N SER A 124 12.77 8.47 -11.08
CA SER A 124 13.67 9.09 -10.12
C SER A 124 12.95 10.18 -9.33
N TYR A 125 13.44 10.47 -8.13
CA TYR A 125 13.03 11.64 -7.38
C TYR A 125 13.55 12.92 -8.04
N PRO A 126 12.77 14.01 -8.08
CA PRO A 126 13.23 15.29 -8.61
C PRO A 126 14.30 15.94 -7.74
N ASP A 127 14.30 15.64 -6.44
CA ASP A 127 15.07 16.31 -5.40
C ASP A 127 16.18 15.44 -4.77
N GLN A 128 16.45 14.25 -5.31
CA GLN A 128 17.55 13.38 -4.87
C GLN A 128 18.79 13.57 -5.74
N THR A 129 19.80 14.28 -5.22
CA THR A 129 21.04 14.57 -5.94
C THR A 129 22.22 13.67 -5.53
N ALA A 130 22.10 12.93 -4.42
CA ALA A 130 23.12 12.03 -3.88
C ALA A 130 22.53 10.65 -3.48
N PHE A 131 23.38 9.62 -3.50
CA PHE A 131 22.99 8.20 -3.34
C PHE A 131 24.06 7.43 -2.51
N PRO A 132 23.95 7.40 -1.17
CA PRO A 132 22.97 8.11 -0.35
C PRO A 132 23.29 9.59 -0.17
N PRO A 133 22.28 10.42 0.14
CA PRO A 133 22.51 11.76 0.66
C PRO A 133 23.01 11.71 2.12
N PRO A 134 23.45 12.84 2.69
CA PRO A 134 23.75 12.93 4.11
C PRO A 134 22.56 12.46 4.97
N ALA A 135 22.84 11.90 6.16
CA ALA A 135 21.79 11.31 7.02
C ALA A 135 20.64 12.27 7.39
N GLY A 136 20.89 13.59 7.40
CA GLY A 136 19.87 14.61 7.63
C GLY A 136 18.92 14.86 6.44
N GLU A 137 19.12 14.17 5.32
CA GLU A 137 18.38 14.33 4.07
C GLU A 137 17.84 12.97 3.56
N TRP A 138 17.66 11.99 4.45
CA TRP A 138 17.16 10.65 4.10
C TRP A 138 15.65 10.65 3.87
N GLN A 139 15.22 11.34 2.81
CA GLN A 139 13.82 11.66 2.48
C GLN A 139 13.25 10.83 1.31
N PHE A 140 14.02 9.87 0.81
CA PHE A 140 13.78 9.20 -0.47
C PHE A 140 13.46 7.71 -0.30
N ASP A 141 12.49 7.41 0.57
CA ASP A 141 12.02 6.05 0.86
C ASP A 141 10.51 5.98 0.63
N MET A 142 10.08 5.42 -0.51
CA MET A 142 8.67 5.37 -0.90
C MET A 142 8.00 4.14 -0.29
N GLU A 143 6.81 4.30 0.29
CA GLU A 143 6.19 3.23 1.09
C GLU A 143 4.76 2.94 0.64
N GLY A 144 3.97 3.98 0.43
CA GLY A 144 2.56 3.84 0.07
C GLY A 144 2.21 4.54 -1.22
N PHE A 145 1.30 3.97 -1.99
CA PHE A 145 0.75 4.66 -3.16
C PHE A 145 -0.62 4.15 -3.56
N PHE A 146 -1.32 4.95 -4.37
CA PHE A 146 -2.56 4.51 -4.99
C PHE A 146 -2.71 5.10 -6.39
N PHE A 147 -3.49 4.41 -7.22
CA PHE A 147 -3.96 4.94 -8.48
C PHE A 147 -5.16 5.87 -8.25
N TYR A 148 -5.15 7.03 -8.91
CA TYR A 148 -6.32 7.89 -8.97
C TYR A 148 -6.36 8.63 -10.31
N GLN A 149 -7.50 8.54 -11.00
CA GLN A 149 -7.74 9.13 -12.32
C GLN A 149 -6.77 8.63 -13.40
N ASP A 150 -5.70 9.37 -13.70
CA ASP A 150 -4.71 9.03 -14.74
C ASP A 150 -3.29 8.87 -14.17
N SER A 151 -3.16 8.98 -12.84
CA SER A 151 -1.88 9.16 -12.16
C SER A 151 -1.74 8.21 -10.97
N LEU A 152 -0.50 7.88 -10.67
CA LEU A 152 -0.10 7.26 -9.41
C LEU A 152 0.29 8.36 -8.43
N HIS A 153 -0.22 8.27 -7.21
CA HIS A 153 0.06 9.18 -6.10
C HIS A 153 0.85 8.44 -5.03
N LEU A 154 2.09 8.85 -4.80
CA LEU A 154 3.07 8.11 -4.00
C LEU A 154 3.49 8.91 -2.77
N PHE A 155 3.71 8.21 -1.66
CA PHE A 155 4.02 8.80 -0.36
C PHE A 155 5.32 8.23 0.17
N ALA A 156 6.31 9.10 0.32
CA ALA A 156 7.61 8.75 0.88
C ALA A 156 7.67 9.07 2.38
N LYS A 157 8.34 8.22 3.15
CA LYS A 157 8.73 8.51 4.53
C LYS A 157 10.08 9.21 4.58
N ASP A 158 10.18 10.19 5.47
CA ASP A 158 11.45 10.79 5.85
C ASP A 158 12.07 10.05 7.04
N LYS A 159 13.30 9.58 6.87
CA LYS A 159 14.10 8.86 7.87
C LYS A 159 15.20 9.72 8.46
N SER A 160 15.27 10.99 8.08
CA SER A 160 16.19 11.95 8.69
C SER A 160 15.93 12.00 10.20
N PRO A 161 16.98 12.09 11.05
CA PRO A 161 16.82 12.05 12.50
C PRO A 161 15.79 13.06 13.02
N GLY A 162 14.74 12.54 13.67
CA GLY A 162 13.69 13.35 14.27
C GLY A 162 12.60 13.84 13.31
N SER A 163 12.70 13.53 12.01
CA SER A 163 11.68 13.88 11.03
C SER A 163 10.48 12.93 11.08
N TYR A 164 9.31 13.48 10.76
CA TYR A 164 8.07 12.73 10.50
C TYR A 164 7.38 13.24 9.23
N LEU A 165 8.16 13.87 8.35
CA LEU A 165 7.68 14.37 7.07
C LEU A 165 7.27 13.18 6.19
N THR A 166 6.10 13.31 5.56
CA THR A 166 5.76 12.52 4.38
C THR A 166 5.73 13.44 3.17
N LYS A 167 6.35 13.02 2.07
CA LYS A 167 6.33 13.75 0.80
C LYS A 167 5.37 13.05 -0.16
N HIS A 168 4.61 13.85 -0.92
CA HIS A 168 3.68 13.38 -1.94
C HIS A 168 4.26 13.61 -3.33
N TYR A 169 4.38 12.54 -4.10
CA TYR A 169 4.84 12.56 -5.49
C TYR A 169 3.76 12.06 -6.43
N THR A 170 3.85 12.43 -7.72
CA THR A 170 2.98 11.89 -8.77
C THR A 170 3.75 11.42 -9.99
N LEU A 171 3.24 10.35 -10.61
CA LEU A 171 3.70 9.77 -11.86
C LEU A 171 2.51 9.51 -12.79
N PRO A 172 2.64 9.67 -14.12
CA PRO A 172 1.63 9.17 -15.06
C PRO A 172 1.46 7.65 -14.90
N ALA A 173 0.24 7.14 -14.94
CA ALA A 173 -0.04 5.70 -14.84
C ALA A 173 0.15 4.99 -16.19
N ALA A 174 1.26 5.23 -16.87
CA ALA A 174 1.58 4.68 -18.19
C ALA A 174 3.06 4.23 -18.26
N PRO A 175 3.40 3.20 -19.07
CA PRO A 175 4.78 2.75 -19.21
C PRO A 175 5.70 3.88 -19.66
N GLY A 176 6.89 3.95 -19.08
CA GLY A 176 7.86 4.99 -19.42
C GLY A 176 8.93 5.20 -18.37
N THR A 177 9.79 6.19 -18.64
CA THR A 177 10.78 6.68 -17.67
C THR A 177 10.46 8.13 -17.34
N TYR A 178 10.29 8.44 -16.07
CA TYR A 178 9.86 9.75 -15.61
C TYR A 178 10.72 10.27 -14.47
N GLN A 179 10.83 11.59 -14.36
CA GLN A 179 11.13 12.21 -13.08
C GLN A 179 9.81 12.44 -12.35
N ALA A 180 9.68 11.97 -11.12
CA ALA A 180 8.47 12.15 -10.33
C ALA A 180 8.22 13.65 -10.07
N ARG A 181 6.94 14.04 -9.98
CA ARG A 181 6.58 15.43 -9.63
C ARG A 181 6.31 15.53 -8.14
N LEU A 182 7.11 16.31 -7.41
CA LEU A 182 6.86 16.61 -6.00
C LEU A 182 5.65 17.56 -5.89
N ARG A 183 4.60 17.13 -5.21
CA ARG A 183 3.37 17.90 -4.98
C ARG A 183 3.39 18.68 -3.68
N GLY A 184 4.11 18.19 -2.68
CA GLY A 184 4.24 18.82 -1.38
C GLY A 184 4.65 17.81 -0.30
N GLY A 185 4.56 18.23 0.95
CA GLY A 185 4.84 17.36 2.09
C GLY A 185 4.11 17.82 3.34
N ARG A 186 3.91 16.90 4.27
CA ARG A 186 3.24 17.15 5.54
C ARG A 186 3.80 16.26 6.64
N GLU A 187 3.98 16.81 7.83
CA GLU A 187 4.33 15.98 8.98
C GLU A 187 3.14 15.13 9.42
N LEU A 188 3.38 13.85 9.63
CA LEU A 188 2.46 12.94 10.31
C LEU A 188 2.88 12.90 11.80
N PRO A 189 2.12 13.51 12.73
CA PRO A 189 2.60 13.77 14.09
C PRO A 189 3.25 12.55 14.76
N LYS A 190 4.59 12.51 14.86
CA LYS A 190 5.39 11.43 15.44
C LYS A 190 5.30 10.06 14.76
N ARG A 191 4.85 9.95 13.51
CA ARG A 191 4.72 8.67 12.78
C ARG A 191 5.34 8.78 11.39
N VAL A 192 5.79 7.66 10.84
CA VAL A 192 6.25 7.53 9.46
C VAL A 192 5.22 6.71 8.67
N VAL A 193 4.95 7.09 7.43
CA VAL A 193 4.01 6.39 6.54
C VAL A 193 4.55 4.99 6.19
N THR A 194 3.64 4.03 5.98
CA THR A 194 3.96 2.67 5.50
C THR A 194 3.06 2.21 4.36
N ALA A 195 1.82 2.71 4.25
CA ALA A 195 1.00 2.49 3.05
C ALA A 195 -0.07 3.58 2.89
N ALA A 196 -0.68 3.62 1.70
CA ALA A 196 -1.71 4.59 1.37
C ALA A 196 -2.84 3.96 0.56
N ALA A 197 -4.07 4.44 0.75
CA ALA A 197 -5.20 4.08 -0.09
C ALA A 197 -6.16 5.26 -0.26
N ILE A 198 -6.96 5.22 -1.32
CA ILE A 198 -8.01 6.20 -1.59
C ILE A 198 -9.37 5.50 -1.68
N SER A 199 -10.42 6.14 -1.16
CA SER A 199 -11.78 5.63 -1.27
C SER A 199 -12.28 5.68 -2.72
N ALA A 200 -13.21 4.79 -3.07
CA ALA A 200 -13.74 4.69 -4.43
C ALA A 200 -14.40 5.99 -4.94
N ASP A 201 -14.93 6.83 -4.04
CA ASP A 201 -15.49 8.15 -4.35
C ASP A 201 -14.43 9.26 -4.49
N GLY A 202 -13.16 8.96 -4.24
CA GLY A 202 -12.06 9.92 -4.28
C GLY A 202 -12.05 10.94 -3.13
N GLN A 203 -12.94 10.83 -2.14
CA GLN A 203 -13.12 11.86 -1.11
C GLN A 203 -12.31 11.63 0.17
N THR A 204 -11.80 10.42 0.37
CA THR A 204 -11.03 10.05 1.57
C THR A 204 -9.73 9.37 1.17
N VAL A 205 -8.61 9.97 1.55
CA VAL A 205 -7.30 9.31 1.53
C VAL A 205 -6.96 8.81 2.93
N VAL A 206 -6.38 7.62 3.01
CA VAL A 206 -5.82 7.09 4.26
C VAL A 206 -4.32 6.86 4.11
N LEU A 207 -3.56 7.26 5.12
CA LEU A 207 -2.16 6.92 5.28
C LEU A 207 -2.02 6.06 6.54
N LEU A 208 -1.59 4.82 6.36
CA LEU A 208 -1.16 3.97 7.47
C LEU A 208 0.25 4.38 7.87
N ALA A 209 0.47 4.50 9.17
CA ALA A 209 1.74 5.01 9.68
C ALA A 209 2.04 4.44 11.08
N TYR A 210 3.30 4.19 11.38
CA TYR A 210 3.72 3.73 12.71
C TYR A 210 4.70 4.69 13.38
N ARG A 211 4.86 4.51 14.69
CA ARG A 211 5.90 5.17 15.47
C ARG A 211 6.78 4.12 16.13
N PHE A 212 8.08 4.15 15.91
CA PHE A 212 9.01 3.39 16.75
C PHE A 212 9.14 4.06 18.13
N LYS A 213 9.03 3.28 19.20
CA LYS A 213 9.36 3.71 20.56
C LYS A 213 9.95 2.56 21.36
N LEU A 214 10.86 2.87 22.29
CA LEU A 214 11.34 1.92 23.28
C LEU A 214 10.53 2.06 24.57
N LEU A 215 9.84 1.01 24.99
CA LEU A 215 9.22 0.88 26.30
C LEU A 215 10.27 0.38 27.31
N LEU A 216 10.33 0.97 28.50
CA LEU A 216 11.35 0.66 29.53
C LEU A 216 12.81 0.82 29.06
N GLY A 217 13.05 1.55 27.96
CA GLY A 217 14.39 1.78 27.41
C GLY A 217 14.95 0.66 26.53
N PHE A 218 14.30 -0.52 26.45
CA PHE A 218 14.82 -1.65 25.68
C PHE A 218 13.77 -2.42 24.86
N PHE A 219 12.48 -2.29 25.17
CA PHE A 219 11.45 -3.09 24.50
C PHE A 219 10.83 -2.34 23.32
N PRO A 220 11.07 -2.73 22.05
CA PRO A 220 10.57 -1.99 20.89
C PRO A 220 9.05 -2.11 20.78
N LEU A 221 8.40 -1.01 20.45
CA LEU A 221 6.97 -0.93 20.15
C LEU A 221 6.74 -0.06 18.92
N THR A 222 5.82 -0.52 18.08
CA THR A 222 5.48 0.08 16.79
C THR A 222 3.97 0.37 16.71
N PRO A 223 3.39 1.20 17.60
CA PRO A 223 1.98 1.56 17.50
C PRO A 223 1.65 2.17 16.13
N ALA A 224 0.69 1.54 15.44
CA ALA A 224 0.17 2.00 14.15
C ALA A 224 -1.05 2.89 14.34
N ASP A 225 -1.13 3.97 13.56
CA ASP A 225 -2.27 4.87 13.45
C ASP A 225 -2.64 5.04 11.98
N ILE A 226 -3.90 5.38 11.72
CA ILE A 226 -4.40 5.71 10.38
C ILE A 226 -4.67 7.21 10.35
N PHE A 227 -4.04 7.91 9.42
CA PHE A 227 -4.32 9.31 9.14
C PHE A 227 -5.34 9.39 8.02
N VAL A 228 -6.48 10.01 8.30
CA VAL A 228 -7.59 10.18 7.38
C VAL A 228 -7.56 11.61 6.87
N LEU A 229 -7.42 11.77 5.55
CA LEU A 229 -7.33 13.04 4.84
C LEU A 229 -8.62 13.27 4.04
N ARG A 230 -9.23 14.46 4.19
CA ARG A 230 -10.50 14.85 3.53
C ARG A 230 -10.58 16.34 3.28
N GLY A 231 -11.48 16.77 2.37
CA GLY A 231 -11.68 18.19 2.10
C GLY A 231 -10.46 18.85 1.47
N PHE A 232 -9.67 18.06 0.73
CA PHE A 232 -8.63 18.55 -0.15
C PHE A 232 -9.24 19.05 -1.46
N GLU A 233 -8.54 19.97 -2.13
CA GLU A 233 -8.94 20.45 -3.45
C GLU A 233 -8.26 19.62 -4.55
N GLY A 234 -9.04 19.04 -5.45
CA GLY A 234 -8.54 18.20 -6.54
C GLY A 234 -7.69 17.02 -6.03
N THR A 235 -6.40 17.01 -6.38
CA THR A 235 -5.44 15.98 -5.97
C THR A 235 -4.43 16.45 -4.93
N ASP A 236 -4.69 17.59 -4.27
CA ASP A 236 -3.82 18.14 -3.23
C ASP A 236 -4.07 17.47 -1.87
N PHE A 237 -3.92 16.14 -1.84
CA PHE A 237 -4.40 15.28 -0.75
C PHE A 237 -3.81 15.63 0.61
N LEU A 238 -2.53 16.00 0.66
CA LEU A 238 -1.86 16.32 1.93
C LEU A 238 -2.33 17.64 2.54
N ASN A 239 -2.92 18.56 1.77
CA ASN A 239 -3.43 19.83 2.29
C ASN A 239 -4.88 19.77 2.79
N GLY A 240 -5.55 18.61 2.68
CA GLY A 240 -6.86 18.38 3.30
C GLY A 240 -6.84 18.41 4.83
N SER A 241 -8.02 18.38 5.44
CA SER A 241 -8.18 18.13 6.88
C SER A 241 -7.58 16.78 7.26
N LEU A 242 -6.85 16.72 8.39
CA LEU A 242 -6.16 15.52 8.87
C LEU A 242 -6.76 15.04 10.19
N GLN A 243 -7.31 13.83 10.19
CA GLN A 243 -7.83 13.19 11.39
C GLN A 243 -7.05 11.92 11.70
N ARG A 244 -6.55 11.79 12.93
CA ARG A 244 -5.87 10.57 13.37
C ARG A 244 -6.84 9.59 14.01
N VAL A 245 -6.90 8.38 13.47
CA VAL A 245 -7.63 7.23 13.99
C VAL A 245 -6.62 6.21 14.54
N ARG A 246 -6.96 5.56 15.65
CA ARG A 246 -6.10 4.49 16.18
C ARG A 246 -6.15 3.28 15.23
N GLY A 247 -5.00 2.89 14.69
CA GLY A 247 -4.85 1.73 13.83
C GLY A 247 -4.80 0.47 14.68
N ALA A 248 -3.62 0.12 15.18
CA ALA A 248 -3.47 -1.01 16.09
C ALA A 248 -2.58 -0.65 17.27
N ARG A 249 -2.96 -1.17 18.44
CA ARG A 249 -2.09 -1.18 19.61
C ARG A 249 -1.70 -2.62 19.85
N CYS A 250 -0.41 -2.85 19.86
CA CYS A 250 0.16 -4.10 20.28
C CYS A 250 1.18 -3.79 21.38
N TYR A 251 1.12 -4.52 22.48
CA TYR A 251 2.13 -4.44 23.55
C TYR A 251 3.35 -5.31 23.23
N ARG A 252 3.43 -5.78 22.00
CA ARG A 252 4.51 -6.58 21.42
C ARG A 252 4.82 -6.03 20.02
N PRO A 253 6.07 -6.08 19.55
CA PRO A 253 6.44 -5.52 18.25
C PRO A 253 5.67 -6.19 17.10
N THR A 254 5.16 -5.38 16.18
CA THR A 254 4.57 -5.80 14.90
C THR A 254 4.37 -4.56 14.05
N GLN A 255 4.77 -4.60 12.78
CA GLN A 255 4.59 -3.49 11.86
C GLN A 255 3.31 -3.70 11.06
N TYR A 256 2.56 -2.62 10.86
CA TYR A 256 1.39 -2.64 9.99
C TYR A 256 1.77 -1.89 8.73
N GLU A 257 1.78 -2.61 7.62
CA GLU A 257 2.37 -2.13 6.38
C GLU A 257 1.35 -2.09 5.26
N ALA A 258 0.31 -2.94 5.24
CA ALA A 258 -0.72 -2.87 4.21
C ALA A 258 -2.02 -2.18 4.66
N ILE A 259 -2.66 -1.40 3.78
CA ILE A 259 -4.00 -0.81 4.00
C ILE A 259 -4.81 -0.71 2.69
N ASP A 260 -6.10 -1.07 2.72
CA ASP A 260 -7.03 -0.74 1.63
C ASP A 260 -8.49 -0.73 2.08
N PHE A 261 -9.37 -0.10 1.29
CA PHE A 261 -10.81 0.02 1.53
C PHE A 261 -11.56 -1.26 1.16
N ILE A 262 -12.35 -1.77 2.11
CA ILE A 262 -13.32 -2.86 1.86
C ILE A 262 -14.74 -2.32 1.65
N ALA A 263 -15.02 -1.12 2.15
CA ALA A 263 -16.30 -0.42 2.02
C ALA A 263 -16.12 1.06 2.43
N PRO A 264 -17.09 1.93 2.14
CA PRO A 264 -17.10 3.29 2.67
C PRO A 264 -16.91 3.30 4.19
N GLY A 265 -15.90 4.04 4.65
CA GLY A 265 -15.56 4.14 6.08
C GLY A 265 -15.00 2.86 6.71
N LYS A 266 -14.60 1.86 5.93
CA LYS A 266 -13.98 0.62 6.43
C LYS A 266 -12.76 0.24 5.62
N VAL A 267 -11.68 -0.04 6.33
CA VAL A 267 -10.41 -0.49 5.75
C VAL A 267 -9.94 -1.76 6.42
N TYR A 268 -9.23 -2.60 5.69
CA TYR A 268 -8.35 -3.59 6.31
C TYR A 268 -6.96 -2.98 6.47
N ILE A 269 -6.31 -3.31 7.59
CA ILE A 269 -4.88 -3.12 7.77
C ILE A 269 -4.23 -4.48 8.04
N ALA A 270 -3.06 -4.75 7.51
CA ALA A 270 -2.34 -6.00 7.77
C ALA A 270 -1.00 -5.76 8.45
N SER A 271 -0.56 -6.77 9.20
CA SER A 271 0.72 -6.76 9.89
C SER A 271 1.56 -7.98 9.54
N GLU A 272 2.86 -7.78 9.44
CA GLU A 272 3.89 -8.81 9.28
C GLU A 272 3.86 -9.87 10.39
N ARG A 273 4.50 -11.01 10.11
CA ARG A 273 4.80 -12.03 11.10
C ARG A 273 5.91 -11.54 12.01
N THR A 274 5.73 -11.74 13.31
CA THR A 274 6.80 -11.58 14.29
C THR A 274 6.93 -12.85 15.13
N PRO A 275 7.98 -13.02 15.95
CA PRO A 275 8.09 -14.17 16.85
C PRO A 275 6.87 -14.37 17.78
N PHE A 276 6.03 -13.34 17.94
CA PHE A 276 4.87 -13.36 18.82
C PHE A 276 3.52 -13.41 18.12
N PHE A 277 3.45 -13.11 16.82
CA PHE A 277 2.20 -13.11 16.05
C PHE A 277 2.42 -13.62 14.64
N ARG A 278 1.47 -14.42 14.17
CA ARG A 278 1.30 -14.67 12.75
C ARG A 278 0.81 -13.40 12.05
N GLN A 279 1.19 -13.28 10.79
CA GLN A 279 0.69 -12.28 9.87
C GLN A 279 -0.85 -12.32 9.82
N GLN A 280 -1.47 -11.14 9.82
CA GLN A 280 -2.91 -11.03 10.02
C GLN A 280 -3.44 -9.72 9.47
N ALA A 281 -4.68 -9.76 8.97
CA ALA A 281 -5.43 -8.56 8.62
C ALA A 281 -6.44 -8.21 9.72
N ARG A 282 -6.77 -6.92 9.85
CA ARG A 282 -7.73 -6.40 10.83
C ARG A 282 -8.60 -5.34 10.21
N LEU A 283 -9.91 -5.46 10.44
CA LEU A 283 -10.88 -4.46 10.03
C LEU A 283 -10.79 -3.22 10.94
N ARG A 284 -10.82 -2.04 10.33
CA ARG A 284 -10.92 -0.75 11.01
C ARG A 284 -12.05 0.07 10.44
N ARG A 285 -12.77 0.74 11.34
CA ARG A 285 -13.81 1.69 11.01
C ARG A 285 -13.22 3.09 11.08
N LEU A 286 -13.39 3.83 10.00
CA LEU A 286 -13.04 5.23 9.93
C LEU A 286 -14.27 6.06 10.31
N PRO A 287 -14.08 7.23 10.94
CA PRO A 287 -15.16 8.17 11.16
C PRO A 287 -15.77 8.54 9.81
N LEU A 288 -17.09 8.41 9.67
CA LEU A 288 -17.80 8.83 8.46
C LEU A 288 -17.78 10.36 8.34
N ILE A 289 -17.85 10.85 7.11
CA ILE A 289 -18.20 12.25 6.84
C ILE A 289 -19.60 12.44 7.44
N LYS A 290 -19.74 13.32 8.44
CA LYS A 290 -21.07 13.73 8.86
C LYS A 290 -21.67 14.48 7.68
N PRO A 291 -22.88 14.16 7.20
CA PRO A 291 -23.56 15.05 6.26
C PRO A 291 -23.65 16.42 6.93
N GLU A 292 -23.40 17.49 6.17
CA GLU A 292 -23.69 18.84 6.66
C GLU A 292 -25.18 18.91 7.00
N PRO A 293 -25.55 19.58 8.12
CA PRO A 293 -26.92 19.70 8.57
C PRO A 293 -27.81 20.45 7.57
#